data_AF-A0A3M1XTV5-F1
#
_entry.id   AF-A0A3M1XTV5-F1
#
_cell.length_a   1.000
_cell.length_b   1.000
_cell.length_c   1.000
_cell.angle_alpha   90.00
_cell.angle_beta   90.00
_cell.angle_gamma   90.00
#
_symmetry.space_group_name_H-M   'P 1'
#
loop_
_entity.id
_entity.type
_entity.pdbx_description
1 polymer ?
#
loop_
_entity_poly.entity_id
_entity_poly.type
_entity_poly.pdbx_seq_one_letter_code
_entity_poly.pdbx_strand_id
1 'polypeptide(L)'
;MEHPTQAGKEIWYASLEGPEAGAYARDTAQLVDGEATVALPEYFALVAAEAGLTVILTPLSGSPKGLAVTQKGTDRFTVVELMEGTGTYEFDWEIKAVRQGFEDYRVIRNASESRPGGSEREESAHDTQPFGQPITE
;
A
#
# COMPACT_ATOMS: atom_id res chain seq x y z
N MET A 1 -5.00 -1.25 24.73
CA MET A 1 -4.89 -2.38 25.68
C MET A 1 -4.13 -1.92 26.91
N GLU A 2 -4.41 -2.46 28.11
CA GLU A 2 -3.60 -2.12 29.28
C GLU A 2 -2.12 -2.53 29.09
N HIS A 3 -1.20 -1.74 29.64
CA HIS A 3 0.22 -2.01 29.51
C HIS A 3 0.64 -3.17 30.43
N PRO A 4 1.18 -4.28 29.91
CA PRO A 4 1.37 -5.52 30.67
C PRO A 4 2.39 -5.40 31.82
N THR A 5 3.30 -4.43 31.75
CA THR A 5 4.36 -4.23 32.77
C THR A 5 4.41 -2.82 33.40
N GLN A 6 3.45 -1.92 33.11
CA GLN A 6 3.44 -0.54 33.65
C GLN A 6 2.04 -0.16 34.12
N ALA A 7 1.82 -0.21 35.43
CA ALA A 7 0.51 0.07 36.04
C ALA A 7 0.00 1.48 35.67
N GLY A 8 -1.29 1.57 35.33
CA GLY A 8 -1.95 2.82 34.95
C GLY A 8 -1.60 3.35 33.55
N LYS A 9 -0.87 2.58 32.73
CA LYS A 9 -0.59 2.92 31.33
C LYS A 9 -1.33 2.00 30.36
N GLU A 10 -1.51 2.48 29.14
CA GLU A 10 -2.11 1.74 28.05
C GLU A 10 -1.18 1.73 26.83
N ILE A 11 -1.27 0.67 26.04
CA ILE A 11 -0.70 0.55 24.71
C ILE A 11 -1.80 0.85 23.69
N TRP A 12 -1.55 1.88 22.89
CA TRP A 12 -2.42 2.33 21.81
C TRP A 12 -1.67 2.18 20.49
N TYR A 13 -2.25 1.43 19.56
CA TYR A 13 -1.79 1.39 18.18
C TYR A 13 -2.70 2.27 17.35
N ALA A 14 -2.10 3.12 16.51
CA ALA A 14 -2.80 3.81 15.43
C ALA A 14 -2.65 3.01 14.14
N SER A 15 -3.60 3.19 13.22
CA SER A 15 -3.48 2.60 11.89
C SER A 15 -2.36 3.29 11.11
N LEU A 16 -1.68 2.53 10.24
CA LEU A 16 -0.73 3.09 9.30
C LEU A 16 -1.51 3.92 8.27
N GLU A 17 -1.16 5.21 8.13
CA GLU A 17 -1.76 6.07 7.12
C GLU A 17 -0.96 6.00 5.82
N GLY A 18 -1.66 5.79 4.70
CA GLY A 18 -1.11 5.76 3.36
C GLY A 18 -2.04 6.45 2.37
N PRO A 19 -1.56 6.76 1.15
CA PRO A 19 -2.35 7.46 0.14
C PRO A 19 -3.40 6.57 -0.55
N GLU A 20 -3.68 5.38 -0.02
CA GLU A 20 -4.47 4.32 -0.65
C GLU A 20 -5.23 3.51 0.41
N ALA A 21 -6.28 2.80 -0.02
CA ALA A 21 -6.93 1.77 0.79
C ALA A 21 -6.10 0.48 0.76
N GLY A 22 -4.96 0.47 1.47
CA GLY A 22 -3.99 -0.62 1.43
C GLY A 22 -4.43 -1.88 2.19
N ALA A 23 -4.10 -3.05 1.63
CA ALA A 23 -4.09 -4.34 2.31
C ALA A 23 -2.66 -4.89 2.32
N TYR A 24 -2.29 -5.61 3.37
CA TYR A 24 -0.99 -6.27 3.43
C TYR A 24 -1.07 -7.63 4.12
N ALA A 25 -0.14 -8.51 3.76
CA ALA A 25 0.14 -9.75 4.47
C ALA A 25 1.66 -9.89 4.62
N ARG A 26 2.08 -10.59 5.66
CA ARG A 26 3.49 -10.86 5.95
C ARG A 26 3.64 -12.19 6.64
N ASP A 27 4.71 -12.88 6.34
CA ASP A 27 5.09 -14.13 6.99
C ASP A 27 6.58 -14.41 6.71
N THR A 28 7.05 -15.57 7.15
CA THR A 28 8.36 -16.12 6.81
C THR A 28 8.17 -17.28 5.82
N ALA A 29 9.09 -17.42 4.86
CA ALA A 29 9.13 -18.54 3.93
C ALA A 29 10.54 -19.12 3.83
N GLN A 30 10.64 -20.35 3.31
CA GLN A 30 11.90 -21.05 3.13
C GLN A 30 12.32 -21.02 1.66
N LEU A 31 13.54 -20.54 1.40
CA LEU A 31 14.23 -20.73 0.13
C LEU A 31 14.88 -22.12 0.12
N VAL A 32 14.75 -22.86 -0.97
CA VAL A 32 15.38 -24.17 -1.16
C VAL A 32 16.06 -24.19 -2.52
N ASP A 33 17.35 -24.49 -2.53
CA ASP A 33 18.18 -24.51 -3.76
C ASP A 33 18.03 -23.24 -4.61
N GLY A 34 17.98 -22.08 -3.96
CA GLY A 34 17.88 -20.79 -4.66
C GLY A 34 16.47 -20.36 -5.06
N GLU A 35 15.43 -21.16 -4.79
CA GLU A 35 14.06 -20.83 -5.20
C GLU A 35 13.02 -21.04 -4.08
N ALA A 36 11.94 -20.24 -4.12
CA ALA A 36 10.74 -20.47 -3.34
C ALA A 36 9.49 -20.03 -4.11
N THR A 37 8.40 -20.79 -3.98
CA THR A 37 7.05 -20.33 -4.33
C THR A 37 6.24 -20.18 -3.05
N VAL A 38 5.78 -18.96 -2.77
CA VAL A 38 5.06 -18.62 -1.55
C VAL A 38 3.57 -18.50 -1.87
N ALA A 39 2.75 -19.33 -1.23
CA ALA A 39 1.30 -19.21 -1.30
C ALA A 39 0.81 -18.11 -0.35
N LEU A 40 -0.10 -17.27 -0.83
CA LEU A 40 -0.71 -16.20 -0.05
C LEU A 40 -1.99 -16.71 0.63
N PRO A 41 -2.35 -16.16 1.80
CA PRO A 41 -3.60 -16.50 2.46
C PRO A 41 -4.82 -16.17 1.59
N GLU A 42 -5.84 -17.02 1.61
CA GLU A 42 -7.08 -16.84 0.83
C GLU A 42 -7.71 -15.46 1.06
N TYR A 43 -7.74 -15.00 2.31
CA TYR A 43 -8.31 -13.68 2.65
C TYR A 43 -7.61 -12.51 1.96
N PHE A 44 -6.31 -12.65 1.63
CA PHE A 44 -5.57 -11.63 0.90
C PHE A 44 -6.02 -11.60 -0.56
N ALA A 45 -6.14 -12.77 -1.19
CA ALA A 45 -6.61 -12.89 -2.57
C ALA A 45 -8.03 -12.34 -2.77
N LEU A 46 -8.90 -12.45 -1.77
CA LEU A 46 -10.28 -11.96 -1.80
C LEU A 46 -10.40 -10.43 -1.74
N VAL A 47 -9.36 -9.70 -1.32
CA VAL A 47 -9.43 -8.25 -1.13
C VAL A 47 -8.38 -7.48 -1.91
N ALA A 48 -7.35 -8.14 -2.44
CA ALA A 48 -6.25 -7.48 -3.14
C ALA A 48 -6.58 -7.25 -4.62
N ALA A 49 -6.39 -6.01 -5.09
CA ALA A 49 -6.28 -5.75 -6.52
C ALA A 49 -4.95 -6.33 -7.04
N GLU A 50 -4.98 -6.99 -8.20
CA GLU A 50 -3.77 -7.57 -8.81
C GLU A 50 -2.80 -6.48 -9.31
N ALA A 51 -3.35 -5.38 -9.82
CA ALA A 51 -2.56 -4.24 -10.24
C ALA A 51 -1.90 -3.55 -9.03
N GLY A 52 -0.60 -3.28 -9.12
CA GLY A 52 0.14 -2.54 -8.09
C GLY A 52 0.67 -3.38 -6.92
N LEU A 53 0.54 -4.72 -6.97
CA LEU A 53 1.14 -5.59 -5.94
C LEU A 53 2.62 -5.29 -5.74
N THR A 54 3.07 -5.18 -4.49
CA THR A 54 4.47 -4.96 -4.14
C THR A 54 4.89 -5.96 -3.07
N VAL A 55 6.03 -6.63 -3.29
CA VAL A 55 6.59 -7.60 -2.34
C VAL A 55 7.95 -7.09 -1.88
N ILE A 56 8.17 -7.10 -0.57
CA ILE A 56 9.43 -6.74 0.10
C ILE A 56 9.98 -8.01 0.75
N LEU A 57 11.26 -8.29 0.54
CA LEU A 57 11.92 -9.51 1.01
C LEU A 57 13.07 -9.15 1.95
N THR A 58 13.24 -9.92 3.02
CA THR A 58 14.39 -9.81 3.93
C THR A 58 15.01 -11.20 4.16
N PRO A 59 16.19 -11.50 3.57
CA PRO A 59 16.84 -12.79 3.77
C PRO A 59 17.31 -12.96 5.23
N LEU A 60 17.04 -14.12 5.84
CA LEU A 60 17.52 -14.50 7.18
C LEU A 60 18.80 -15.34 7.07
N SER A 61 19.75 -14.85 6.28
CA SER A 61 21.07 -15.45 6.06
C SER A 61 22.16 -14.41 6.27
N GLY A 62 23.33 -14.83 6.77
CA GLY A 62 24.48 -13.94 7.00
C GLY A 62 25.25 -13.59 5.72
N SER A 63 24.98 -14.30 4.62
CA SER A 63 25.69 -14.13 3.34
C SER A 63 24.79 -14.45 2.12
N PRO A 64 23.60 -13.82 2.00
CA PRO A 64 22.74 -14.02 0.84
C PRO A 64 23.35 -13.33 -0.38
N LYS A 65 23.13 -13.88 -1.58
CA LYS A 65 23.49 -13.18 -2.84
C LYS A 65 22.45 -12.12 -3.25
N GLY A 66 21.41 -11.94 -2.43
CA GLY A 66 20.24 -11.09 -2.70
C GLY A 66 19.06 -11.92 -3.22
N LEU A 67 17.84 -11.43 -3.03
CA LEU A 67 16.61 -12.10 -3.46
C LEU A 67 15.86 -11.23 -4.47
N ALA A 68 15.16 -11.84 -5.42
CA ALA A 68 14.28 -11.16 -6.35
C ALA A 68 12.95 -11.89 -6.50
N VAL A 69 11.88 -11.12 -6.69
CA VAL A 69 10.56 -11.64 -7.05
C VAL A 69 10.45 -11.70 -8.57
N THR A 70 10.28 -12.90 -9.13
CA THR A 70 10.20 -13.11 -10.58
C THR A 70 8.75 -13.17 -11.09
N GLN A 71 7.83 -13.56 -10.22
CA GLN A 71 6.38 -13.61 -10.50
C GLN A 71 5.61 -13.24 -9.23
N LYS A 72 4.49 -12.56 -9.38
CA LYS A 72 3.57 -12.24 -8.28
C LYS A 72 2.14 -12.14 -8.79
N GLY A 73 1.21 -12.59 -7.95
CA GLY A 73 -0.23 -12.48 -8.12
C GLY A 73 -0.88 -12.40 -6.74
N THR A 74 -2.21 -12.43 -6.71
CA THR A 74 -2.98 -12.30 -5.47
C THR A 74 -3.02 -13.61 -4.66
N ASP A 75 -2.68 -14.75 -5.27
CA ASP A 75 -2.67 -16.07 -4.63
C ASP A 75 -1.25 -16.59 -4.31
N ARG A 76 -0.21 -16.11 -5.00
CA ARG A 76 1.19 -16.53 -4.79
C ARG A 76 2.21 -15.57 -5.38
N PHE A 77 3.47 -15.74 -4.98
CA PHE A 77 4.61 -15.15 -5.66
C PHE A 77 5.83 -16.08 -5.64
N THR A 78 6.77 -15.87 -6.56
CA THR A 78 7.99 -16.67 -6.70
C THR A 78 9.21 -15.80 -6.41
N VAL A 79 10.12 -16.37 -5.62
CA VAL A 79 11.39 -15.76 -5.20
C VAL A 79 12.55 -16.60 -5.72
N VAL A 80 13.58 -15.92 -6.21
CA VAL A 80 14.87 -16.53 -6.57
C VAL A 80 16.01 -15.83 -5.85
N GLU A 81 17.08 -16.56 -5.53
CA GLU A 81 18.35 -15.97 -5.14
C GLU A 81 19.11 -15.49 -6.37
N LEU A 82 19.62 -14.27 -6.30
CA LEU A 82 20.36 -13.63 -7.38
C LEU A 82 21.70 -14.33 -7.64
N MET A 83 22.26 -14.08 -8.82
CA MET A 83 23.58 -14.59 -9.24
C MET A 83 23.69 -16.12 -9.15
N GLU A 84 22.63 -16.82 -9.60
CA GLU A 84 22.53 -18.28 -9.60
C GLU A 84 22.88 -18.84 -8.22
N GLY A 85 22.33 -18.20 -7.18
CA GLY A 85 22.45 -18.67 -5.81
C GLY A 85 21.67 -19.97 -5.62
N THR A 86 22.23 -20.87 -4.81
CA THR A 86 21.64 -22.17 -4.46
C THR A 86 21.37 -22.23 -2.95
N GLY A 87 21.17 -21.06 -2.33
CA GLY A 87 20.98 -20.93 -0.90
C GLY A 87 19.75 -21.69 -0.40
N THR A 88 19.85 -22.22 0.81
CA THR A 88 18.72 -22.80 1.54
C THR A 88 18.65 -22.12 2.91
N TYR A 89 17.76 -21.14 3.04
CA TYR A 89 17.57 -20.34 4.25
C TYR A 89 16.17 -19.71 4.26
N GLU A 90 15.72 -19.29 5.44
CA GLU A 90 14.46 -18.58 5.60
C GLU A 90 14.58 -17.11 5.14
N PHE A 91 13.47 -16.52 4.73
CA PHE A 91 13.36 -15.08 4.47
C PHE A 91 11.99 -14.58 4.93
N ASP A 92 11.97 -13.40 5.52
CA ASP A 92 10.72 -12.69 5.81
C ASP A 92 10.22 -12.00 4.54
N TRP A 93 8.91 -11.92 4.40
CA TRP A 93 8.28 -11.21 3.30
C TRP A 93 7.09 -10.37 3.77
N GLU A 94 6.84 -9.29 3.05
CA GLU A 94 5.63 -8.49 3.15
C GLU A 94 5.10 -8.20 1.75
N ILE A 95 3.82 -8.48 1.50
CA ILE A 95 3.13 -8.10 0.27
C ILE A 95 2.10 -7.02 0.58
N LYS A 96 2.02 -6.02 -0.30
CA LYS A 96 1.04 -4.93 -0.25
C LYS A 96 0.23 -4.88 -1.55
N ALA A 97 -1.04 -4.52 -1.43
CA ALA A 97 -1.95 -4.28 -2.54
C ALA A 97 -2.88 -3.12 -2.19
N VAL A 98 -3.43 -2.47 -3.22
CA VAL A 98 -4.66 -1.69 -3.04
C VAL A 98 -5.83 -2.65 -2.88
N ARG A 99 -6.81 -2.30 -2.06
CA ARG A 99 -8.03 -3.10 -1.93
C ARG A 99 -8.87 -3.05 -3.20
N GLN A 100 -9.34 -4.21 -3.65
CA GLN A 100 -10.22 -4.34 -4.80
C GLN A 100 -11.48 -3.48 -4.62
N GLY A 101 -11.82 -2.69 -5.62
CA GLY A 101 -12.93 -1.73 -5.61
C GLY A 101 -12.62 -0.38 -4.95
N PHE A 102 -11.37 -0.15 -4.51
CA PHE A 102 -10.90 1.11 -3.93
C PHE A 102 -9.66 1.66 -4.65
N GLU A 103 -9.41 1.23 -5.88
CA GLU A 103 -8.26 1.63 -6.71
C GLU A 103 -8.23 3.14 -6.98
N ASP A 104 -9.41 3.76 -7.10
CA ASP A 104 -9.56 5.20 -7.33
C ASP A 104 -9.59 6.03 -6.02
N TYR A 105 -9.03 5.50 -4.92
CA TYR A 105 -8.99 6.23 -3.65
C TYR A 105 -8.22 7.54 -3.80
N ARG A 106 -8.89 8.67 -3.52
CA ARG A 106 -8.28 10.00 -3.57
C ARG A 106 -7.91 10.47 -2.17
N VAL A 107 -6.65 10.85 -1.96
CA VAL A 107 -6.20 11.49 -0.71
C VAL A 107 -6.64 12.95 -0.65
N ILE A 108 -6.51 13.64 -1.79
CA ILE A 108 -6.91 15.03 -1.94
C ILE A 108 -8.31 15.04 -2.55
N ARG A 109 -9.27 15.64 -1.84
CA ARG A 109 -10.67 15.76 -2.24
C ARG A 109 -11.14 17.17 -1.96
N ASN A 110 -12.20 17.61 -2.65
CA ASN A 110 -12.80 18.88 -2.32
C ASN A 110 -13.43 18.80 -0.92
N ALA A 111 -13.27 19.85 -0.13
CA ALA A 111 -13.86 19.93 1.20
C ALA A 111 -15.40 19.81 1.18
N SER A 112 -16.04 20.18 0.06
CA SER A 112 -17.47 20.01 -0.19
C SER A 112 -17.91 18.55 -0.24
N GLU A 113 -17.05 17.63 -0.67
CA GLU A 113 -17.36 16.18 -0.80
C GLU A 113 -17.48 15.49 0.57
N SER A 114 -16.92 16.07 1.63
CA SER A 114 -16.84 15.43 2.96
C SER A 114 -17.93 15.89 3.94
N ARG A 115 -18.76 16.86 3.56
CA ARG A 115 -19.81 17.38 4.45
C ARG A 115 -21.09 16.54 4.30
N PRO A 116 -21.62 15.93 5.37
CA PRO A 116 -22.96 15.35 5.33
C PRO A 116 -23.97 16.49 5.13
N GLY A 117 -24.63 16.51 3.96
CA GLY A 117 -25.63 17.53 3.60
C GLY A 117 -25.09 18.68 2.75
N GLY A 118 -24.78 18.42 1.48
CA GLY A 118 -24.57 19.47 0.49
C GLY A 118 -25.90 19.85 -0.16
N SER A 119 -26.46 21.01 0.20
CA SER A 119 -27.17 21.79 -0.82
C SER A 119 -26.08 22.44 -1.66
N GLU A 120 -26.13 22.23 -2.97
CA GLU A 120 -25.30 22.94 -3.93
C GLU A 120 -25.52 24.44 -3.71
N ARG A 121 -24.51 25.14 -3.20
CA ARG A 121 -24.45 26.57 -3.46
C ARG A 121 -23.85 26.70 -4.84
N GLU A 122 -24.70 26.99 -5.82
CA GLU A 122 -24.26 27.54 -7.09
C GLU A 122 -23.29 28.69 -6.79
N GLU A 123 -22.08 28.54 -7.28
CA GLU A 123 -21.07 29.58 -7.26
C GLU A 123 -21.58 30.71 -8.16
N SER A 124 -22.26 31.70 -7.55
CA SER A 124 -22.73 32.85 -8.29
C SER A 124 -21.52 33.58 -8.84
N ALA A 125 -21.37 33.55 -10.16
CA ALA A 125 -20.42 34.35 -10.90
C ALA A 125 -20.55 35.82 -10.48
N HIS A 126 -19.65 36.27 -9.61
CA HIS A 126 -19.49 37.69 -9.35
C HIS A 126 -18.28 38.20 -10.11
N ASP A 127 -18.63 38.86 -11.21
CA ASP A 127 -18.04 40.10 -11.68
C ASP A 127 -16.72 40.00 -12.47
N THR A 128 -16.84 39.54 -13.71
CA THR A 128 -16.04 40.10 -14.81
C THR A 128 -16.30 41.61 -14.89
N GLN A 129 -15.31 42.41 -14.50
CA GLN A 129 -15.14 43.75 -15.07
C GLN A 129 -13.93 43.74 -16.00
N PRO A 130 -14.08 44.08 -17.30
CA PRO A 130 -12.95 44.22 -18.19
C PRO A 130 -12.20 45.52 -17.88
N PHE A 131 -10.90 45.40 -17.60
CA PHE A 131 -10.00 46.55 -17.51
C PHE A 131 -9.77 47.15 -18.92
N GLY A 132 -10.07 48.44 -19.06
CA GLY A 132 -9.47 49.33 -20.05
C GLY A 132 -10.26 49.54 -21.33
N GLN A 133 -10.94 50.67 -21.44
CA GLN A 133 -11.17 51.32 -22.73
C GLN A 133 -10.05 52.34 -23.01
N PRO A 134 -9.55 52.46 -24.25
CA PRO A 134 -8.52 53.43 -24.59
C PRO A 134 -9.11 54.84 -24.67
N ILE A 135 -8.43 55.79 -24.04
CA ILE A 135 -8.68 57.23 -24.20
C ILE A 135 -8.05 57.67 -25.52
N THR A 136 -8.85 58.30 -26.39
CA THR A 136 -8.41 58.87 -27.66
C THR A 136 -8.42 60.39 -27.52
N GLU A 137 -7.30 61.05 -27.80
CA GLU A 137 -7.20 62.39 -28.39
C GLU A 137 -6.00 62.41 -29.35
#